data_AF-A0A6L7CRK7-F1
#
_entry.id   AF-A0A6L7CRK7-F1
#
_cell.length_a   1.000
_cell.length_b   1.000
_cell.length_c   1.000
_cell.angle_alpha   90.00
_cell.angle_beta   90.00
_cell.angle_gamma   90.00
#
_symmetry.space_group_name_H-M   'P 1'
#
loop_
_entity.id
_entity.type
_entity.pdbx_description
1 polymer ?
#
loop_
_entity_poly.entity_id
_entity_poly.type
_entity_poly.pdbx_seq_one_letter_code
_entity_poly.pdbx_strand_id
1 'polypeptide(L)'
;IAANIDQIVIVSAILPELSLNIIDRYLVACETLQIEPIIVLNKIDLLDDEGMAFVNEQMDIYRNIGYRVLMVSSHTQDGLKPLEEALTGRISIFAGQSGVGKSSLLNALLGLQKEILTNDVSDNSGLGQHTTTAARLYHFPHGGDVIDSPGVREFGLWHLEPEQITQGFVEFHDYLGLCKYRDCKHDTDPGCA
;
A
#
# COMPACT_ATOMS: atom_id res chain seq x y z
N ILE A 1 -15.07 5.53 -1.57
CA ILE A 1 -14.88 5.38 -0.10
C ILE A 1 -14.38 6.70 0.50
N ALA A 2 -13.52 7.44 -0.19
CA ALA A 2 -13.16 8.82 0.12
C ALA A 2 -12.95 9.60 -1.19
N ALA A 3 -12.84 10.93 -1.12
CA ALA A 3 -12.63 11.83 -2.25
C ALA A 3 -11.69 12.97 -1.84
N ASN A 4 -11.11 13.68 -2.82
CA ASN A 4 -10.12 14.74 -2.60
C ASN A 4 -8.89 14.24 -1.82
N ILE A 5 -8.33 13.12 -2.28
CA ILE A 5 -7.11 12.52 -1.72
C ILE A 5 -5.97 12.82 -2.68
N ASP A 6 -4.83 13.22 -2.13
CA ASP A 6 -3.61 13.51 -2.91
C ASP A 6 -2.72 12.27 -3.05
N GLN A 7 -2.76 11.35 -2.07
CA GLN A 7 -1.92 10.16 -2.07
C GLN A 7 -2.55 8.94 -1.38
N ILE A 8 -2.19 7.75 -1.85
CA ILE A 8 -2.59 6.47 -1.25
C ILE A 8 -1.36 5.83 -0.61
N VAL A 9 -1.45 5.54 0.67
CA VAL A 9 -0.41 4.83 1.44
C VAL A 9 -0.79 3.37 1.50
N ILE A 10 -0.12 2.54 0.70
CA ILE A 10 -0.33 1.09 0.63
C ILE A 10 0.46 0.45 1.77
N VAL A 11 -0.23 0.11 2.85
CA VAL A 11 0.35 -0.51 4.04
C VAL A 11 0.27 -2.03 3.93
N SER A 12 1.43 -2.67 3.93
CA SER A 12 1.62 -4.13 3.96
C SER A 12 2.46 -4.52 5.17
N ALA A 13 2.46 -5.80 5.54
CA ALA A 13 3.31 -6.33 6.60
C ALA A 13 3.64 -7.79 6.30
N ILE A 14 4.73 -8.31 6.87
CA ILE A 14 5.10 -9.72 6.70
C ILE A 14 4.09 -10.67 7.38
N LEU A 15 3.50 -10.23 8.51
CA LEU A 15 2.44 -10.96 9.20
C LEU A 15 1.10 -10.22 9.10
N PRO A 16 0.01 -10.91 8.71
CA PRO A 16 -0.09 -12.37 8.53
C PRO A 16 0.48 -12.91 7.19
N GLU A 17 0.54 -12.10 6.14
CA GLU A 17 1.11 -12.47 4.84
C GLU A 17 1.50 -11.21 4.05
N LEU A 18 2.69 -11.21 3.43
CA LEU A 18 3.08 -10.20 2.44
C LEU A 18 2.59 -10.62 1.05
N SER A 19 1.47 -10.05 0.60
CA SER A 19 0.91 -10.30 -0.73
C SER A 19 1.30 -9.22 -1.73
N LEU A 20 2.20 -9.55 -2.66
CA LEU A 20 2.61 -8.64 -3.75
C LEU A 20 1.45 -8.30 -4.70
N ASN A 21 0.62 -9.29 -5.02
CA ASN A 21 -0.58 -9.12 -5.84
C ASN A 21 -1.50 -7.99 -5.33
N ILE A 22 -1.61 -7.83 -4.00
CA ILE A 22 -2.41 -6.73 -3.46
C ILE A 22 -1.76 -5.38 -3.69
N ILE A 23 -0.43 -5.29 -3.58
CA ILE A 23 0.32 -4.07 -3.88
C ILE A 23 0.08 -3.70 -5.36
N ASP A 24 0.29 -4.64 -6.28
CA ASP A 24 0.09 -4.44 -7.72
C ASP A 24 -1.32 -3.91 -8.03
N ARG A 25 -2.35 -4.50 -7.41
CA ARG A 25 -3.74 -4.06 -7.61
C ARG A 25 -3.98 -2.64 -7.11
N TYR A 26 -3.36 -2.23 -6.01
CA TYR A 26 -3.44 -0.84 -5.58
C TYR A 26 -2.68 0.09 -6.52
N LEU A 27 -1.52 -0.31 -7.03
CA LEU A 27 -0.75 0.49 -7.98
C LEU A 27 -1.56 0.75 -9.26
N VAL A 28 -2.16 -0.29 -9.84
CA VAL A 28 -3.05 -0.16 -11.01
C VAL A 28 -4.20 0.83 -10.75
N ALA A 29 -4.77 0.79 -9.55
CA ALA A 29 -5.83 1.71 -9.15
C ALA A 29 -5.33 3.15 -9.00
N CYS A 30 -4.14 3.32 -8.42
CA CYS A 30 -3.50 4.62 -8.23
C CYS A 30 -3.20 5.28 -9.58
N GLU A 31 -2.65 4.54 -10.53
CA GLU A 31 -2.39 5.02 -11.90
C GLU A 31 -3.69 5.42 -12.61
N THR A 32 -4.75 4.61 -12.49
CA THR A 32 -6.05 4.95 -13.09
C THR A 32 -6.65 6.22 -12.50
N LEU A 33 -6.45 6.45 -11.20
CA LEU A 33 -6.96 7.62 -10.48
C LEU A 33 -6.00 8.82 -10.55
N GLN A 34 -4.80 8.66 -11.11
CA GLN A 34 -3.72 9.64 -11.10
C GLN A 34 -3.37 10.13 -9.68
N ILE A 35 -3.36 9.21 -8.72
CA ILE A 35 -3.01 9.46 -7.32
C ILE A 35 -1.66 8.83 -7.04
N GLU A 36 -0.75 9.55 -6.38
CA GLU A 36 0.59 9.04 -6.06
C GLU A 36 0.51 7.93 -5.01
N PRO A 37 1.00 6.70 -5.29
CA PRO A 37 1.11 5.65 -4.29
C PRO A 37 2.42 5.73 -3.50
N ILE A 38 2.35 5.42 -2.21
CA ILE A 38 3.52 5.15 -1.37
C ILE A 38 3.38 3.76 -0.78
N ILE A 39 4.38 2.91 -0.98
CA ILE A 39 4.39 1.56 -0.41
C ILE A 39 5.05 1.63 0.97
N VAL A 40 4.32 1.18 1.99
CA VAL A 40 4.79 1.14 3.37
C VAL A 40 4.76 -0.30 3.85
N LEU A 41 5.94 -0.84 4.16
CA LEU A 41 6.07 -2.13 4.81
C LEU A 41 6.22 -1.93 6.32
N ASN A 42 5.23 -2.39 7.07
CA ASN A 42 5.21 -2.33 8.53
C ASN A 42 5.72 -3.63 9.17
N LYS A 43 5.94 -3.57 10.49
CA LYS A 43 6.34 -4.69 11.37
C LYS A 43 7.70 -5.28 11.01
N ILE A 44 8.63 -4.45 10.55
CA ILE A 44 9.99 -4.88 10.23
C ILE A 44 10.76 -5.35 11.47
N ASP A 45 10.31 -4.98 12.67
CA ASP A 45 10.84 -5.44 13.95
C ASP A 45 10.67 -6.94 14.20
N LEU A 46 9.83 -7.61 13.42
CA LEU A 46 9.62 -9.05 13.49
C LEU A 46 10.55 -9.86 12.57
N LEU A 47 11.36 -9.17 11.76
CA LEU A 47 12.28 -9.79 10.81
C LEU A 47 13.69 -9.86 11.40
N ASP A 48 14.39 -10.95 11.13
CA ASP A 48 15.83 -11.04 11.30
C ASP A 48 16.56 -10.46 10.08
N ASP A 49 17.90 -10.43 10.11
CA ASP A 49 18.71 -9.85 9.03
C ASP A 49 18.47 -10.56 7.69
N GLU A 50 18.22 -11.87 7.70
CA GLU A 50 17.94 -12.66 6.49
C GLU A 50 16.55 -12.32 5.94
N GLY A 51 15.52 -12.26 6.79
CA GLY A 51 14.18 -11.85 6.41
C GLY A 51 14.13 -10.40 5.92
N MET A 52 14.90 -9.50 6.54
CA MET A 52 15.04 -8.11 6.09
C MET A 52 15.70 -8.02 4.72
N ALA A 53 16.74 -8.82 4.44
CA ALA A 53 17.38 -8.86 3.13
C ALA A 53 16.41 -9.36 2.05
N PHE A 54 15.71 -10.47 2.32
CA PHE A 54 14.70 -11.02 1.42
C PHE A 54 13.61 -10.01 1.09
N VAL A 55 13.05 -9.35 2.10
CA VAL A 55 11.99 -8.37 1.86
C VAL A 55 12.51 -7.14 1.12
N ASN A 56 13.75 -6.70 1.37
CA ASN A 56 14.34 -5.61 0.61
C ASN A 56 14.50 -5.93 -0.87
N GLU A 57 14.93 -7.15 -1.20
CA GLU A 57 15.04 -7.62 -2.60
C GLU A 57 13.67 -7.56 -3.30
N GLN A 58 12.61 -8.04 -2.64
CA GLN A 58 11.25 -7.96 -3.17
C GLN A 58 10.78 -6.50 -3.34
N MET A 59 11.16 -5.62 -2.42
CA MET A 59 10.80 -4.20 -2.46
C MET A 59 11.60 -3.42 -3.52
N ASP A 60 12.80 -3.87 -3.87
CA ASP A 60 13.63 -3.24 -4.91
C ASP A 60 12.97 -3.30 -6.29
N ILE A 61 12.13 -4.31 -6.54
CA ILE A 61 11.29 -4.37 -7.75
C ILE A 61 10.47 -3.08 -7.88
N TYR A 62 9.78 -2.67 -6.81
CA TYR A 62 8.95 -1.47 -6.81
C TYR A 62 9.77 -0.18 -6.83
N ARG A 63 10.95 -0.17 -6.18
CA ARG A 63 11.86 0.99 -6.22
C ARG A 63 12.40 1.23 -7.63
N ASN A 64 12.74 0.14 -8.35
CA ASN A 64 13.31 0.20 -9.70
C ASN A 64 12.30 0.72 -10.73
N ILE A 65 11.01 0.49 -10.51
CA ILE A 65 9.93 1.03 -11.36
C ILE A 65 9.47 2.43 -10.90
N GLY A 66 10.17 3.05 -9.94
CA GLY A 66 10.01 4.46 -9.57
C GLY A 66 9.14 4.74 -8.35
N TYR A 67 8.56 3.71 -7.70
CA TYR A 67 7.73 3.93 -6.52
C TYR A 67 8.56 4.15 -5.26
N ARG A 68 8.02 5.00 -4.37
CA ARG A 68 8.59 5.21 -3.05
C ARG A 68 8.23 4.06 -2.11
N VAL A 69 9.23 3.37 -1.60
CA VAL A 69 9.06 2.31 -0.61
C VAL A 69 9.69 2.73 0.72
N LEU A 70 8.89 2.67 1.79
CA LEU A 70 9.32 2.95 3.16
C LEU A 70 9.13 1.70 4.03
N MET A 71 10.18 1.32 4.73
CA MET A 71 10.14 0.26 5.74
C MET A 71 10.01 0.90 7.10
N VAL A 72 9.01 0.48 7.87
CA VAL A 72 8.66 1.10 9.15
C VAL A 72 8.32 0.06 10.21
N SER A 73 8.43 0.46 11.47
CA SER A 73 7.81 -0.25 12.58
C SER A 73 7.12 0.73 13.51
N SER A 74 5.83 0.52 13.75
CA SER A 74 5.10 1.29 14.76
C SER A 74 5.60 1.02 16.19
N HIS A 75 6.25 -0.13 16.44
CA HIS A 75 6.72 -0.51 17.77
C HIS A 75 8.09 0.09 18.09
N THR A 76 9.04 0.02 17.16
CA THR A 76 10.38 0.60 17.36
C THR A 76 10.46 2.07 16.96
N GLN A 77 9.44 2.58 16.27
CA GLN A 77 9.40 3.90 15.64
C GLN A 77 10.39 4.09 14.50
N ASP A 78 11.02 3.01 14.04
CA ASP A 78 11.93 3.04 12.89
C ASP A 78 11.17 3.43 11.63
N GLY A 79 11.78 4.30 10.83
CA GLY A 79 11.24 4.75 9.55
C GLY A 79 10.02 5.68 9.63
N LEU A 80 9.49 5.99 10.82
CA LEU A 80 8.34 6.87 10.96
C LEU A 80 8.62 8.31 10.53
N LYS A 81 9.80 8.85 10.84
CA LYS A 81 10.15 10.23 10.45
C LYS A 81 10.15 10.44 8.92
N PRO A 82 10.82 9.60 8.09
CA PRO A 82 10.68 9.68 6.64
C PRO A 82 9.24 9.53 6.13
N LEU A 83 8.42 8.73 6.84
CA LEU A 83 7.00 8.59 6.52
C LEU A 83 6.24 9.90 6.82
N GLU A 84 6.42 10.51 7.99
CA GLU A 84 5.82 11.82 8.33
C GLU A 84 6.17 12.91 7.32
N GLU A 85 7.43 12.98 6.91
CA GLU A 85 7.90 13.93 5.89
C GLU A 85 7.20 13.70 4.54
N ALA A 86 6.90 12.44 4.18
CA ALA A 86 6.15 12.11 2.97
C ALA A 86 4.64 12.40 3.08
N LEU A 87 4.09 12.41 4.30
CA LEU A 87 2.67 12.68 4.56
C LEU A 87 2.35 14.17 4.72
N THR A 88 3.36 14.98 5.01
CA THR A 88 3.19 16.38 5.36
C THR A 88 2.53 17.18 4.24
N GLY A 89 1.45 17.91 4.56
CA GLY A 89 0.78 18.83 3.64
C GLY A 89 -0.07 18.16 2.56
N ARG A 90 -0.34 16.85 2.67
CA ARG A 90 -1.17 16.07 1.73
C ARG A 90 -2.32 15.39 2.45
N ILE A 91 -3.40 15.11 1.73
CA ILE A 91 -4.48 14.25 2.21
C ILE A 91 -4.18 12.81 1.79
N SER A 92 -3.99 11.94 2.77
CA SER A 92 -3.55 10.56 2.57
C SER A 92 -4.64 9.58 2.97
N ILE A 93 -4.76 8.45 2.28
CA ILE A 93 -5.57 7.32 2.76
C ILE A 93 -4.68 6.11 3.01
N PHE A 94 -4.86 5.45 4.15
CA PHE A 94 -4.13 4.23 4.46
C PHE A 94 -4.94 3.05 3.96
N ALA A 95 -4.39 2.34 2.97
CA ALA A 95 -5.00 1.19 2.32
C ALA A 95 -4.18 -0.07 2.61
N GLY A 96 -4.83 -1.23 2.68
CA GLY A 96 -4.15 -2.49 2.96
C GLY A 96 -5.02 -3.51 3.66
N GLN A 97 -4.55 -4.75 3.73
CA GLN A 97 -5.27 -5.86 4.36
C GLN A 97 -5.54 -5.61 5.86
N SER A 98 -6.44 -6.39 6.44
CA SER A 98 -6.65 -6.38 7.88
C SER A 98 -5.43 -6.94 8.61
N GLY A 99 -5.07 -6.37 9.76
CA GLY A 99 -3.95 -6.85 10.58
C GLY A 99 -2.54 -6.39 10.18
N VAL A 100 -2.37 -5.67 9.06
CA VAL A 100 -1.06 -5.11 8.63
C VAL A 100 -0.55 -3.96 9.52
N GLY A 101 -1.38 -3.44 10.42
CA GLY A 101 -1.00 -2.42 11.40
C GLY A 101 -1.28 -0.97 11.01
N LYS A 102 -2.26 -0.71 10.12
CA LYS A 102 -2.70 0.65 9.76
C LYS A 102 -3.03 1.51 10.98
N SER A 103 -3.90 1.02 11.87
CA SER A 103 -4.32 1.77 13.07
C SER A 103 -3.16 2.00 14.04
N SER A 104 -2.22 1.04 14.16
CA SER A 104 -1.02 1.19 14.99
C SER A 104 -0.09 2.27 14.44
N LEU A 105 0.11 2.32 13.12
CA LEU A 105 0.87 3.39 12.47
C LEU A 105 0.20 4.75 12.65
N LEU A 106 -1.12 4.84 12.49
CA LEU A 106 -1.84 6.10 12.69
C LEU A 106 -1.72 6.61 14.13
N ASN A 107 -1.85 5.74 15.13
CA ASN A 107 -1.64 6.12 16.53
C ASN A 107 -0.21 6.64 16.78
N ALA A 108 0.79 6.01 16.17
CA ALA A 108 2.18 6.46 16.30
C ALA A 108 2.41 7.84 15.66
N LEU A 109 1.93 8.04 14.42
CA LEU A 109 2.11 9.27 13.66
C LEU A 109 1.31 10.47 14.21
N LEU A 110 0.12 10.22 14.76
CA LEU A 110 -0.73 11.29 15.30
C LEU A 110 -0.35 11.66 16.74
N GLY A 111 0.51 10.87 17.40
CA GLY A 111 0.82 11.06 18.82
C GLY A 111 -0.39 10.85 19.75
N LEU A 112 -1.46 10.23 19.25
CA LEU A 112 -2.69 9.98 20.00
C LEU A 112 -2.48 8.75 20.89
N GLN A 113 -2.51 8.94 22.20
CA GLN A 113 -2.45 7.83 23.16
C GLN A 113 -3.79 7.06 23.16
N LYS A 114 -3.98 6.19 22.15
CA LYS A 114 -5.07 5.21 22.02
C LYS A 114 -6.47 5.75 21.64
N GLU A 115 -6.55 6.87 20.91
CA GLU A 115 -7.85 7.33 20.38
C GLU A 115 -8.39 6.44 19.26
N ILE A 116 -7.48 5.82 18.49
CA ILE A 116 -7.84 4.82 17.49
C ILE A 116 -7.77 3.45 18.15
N LEU A 117 -8.92 2.78 18.26
CA LEU A 117 -9.02 1.44 18.83
C LEU A 117 -8.21 0.45 17.98
N THR A 118 -7.05 0.05 18.49
CA THR A 118 -6.29 -1.11 18.01
C THR A 118 -6.78 -2.33 18.80
N ASN A 119 -7.64 -3.16 18.22
CA ASN A 119 -7.81 -4.51 18.76
C ASN A 119 -6.68 -5.35 18.20
N ASP A 120 -5.89 -5.95 19.08
CA ASP A 120 -4.90 -6.95 18.68
C ASP A 120 -5.58 -8.04 17.85
N VAL A 121 -4.85 -8.56 16.86
CA VAL A 121 -5.33 -9.62 15.96
C VAL A 121 -5.89 -10.74 16.85
N SER A 122 -7.16 -11.09 16.68
CA SER A 122 -7.80 -12.10 17.54
C SER A 122 -6.99 -13.40 17.47
N ASP A 123 -6.43 -13.82 18.60
CA ASP A 123 -5.67 -15.08 18.78
C ASP A 123 -6.44 -16.33 18.33
N ASN A 124 -7.75 -16.20 18.10
CA ASN A 124 -8.65 -17.30 17.77
C ASN A 124 -8.83 -17.59 16.27
N SER A 125 -8.30 -16.77 15.34
CA SER A 125 -8.59 -16.99 13.90
C SER A 125 -7.49 -16.68 12.89
N GLY A 126 -6.39 -16.00 13.27
CA GLY A 126 -5.36 -15.56 12.32
C GLY A 126 -5.83 -14.52 11.29
N LEU A 127 -7.10 -14.11 11.35
CA LEU A 127 -7.73 -13.15 10.45
C LEU A 127 -7.92 -11.84 11.21
N GLY A 128 -7.31 -10.76 10.72
CA GLY A 128 -7.42 -9.44 11.34
C GLY A 128 -8.89 -9.02 11.53
N GLN A 129 -9.26 -8.67 12.76
CA GLN A 129 -10.60 -8.20 13.10
C GLN A 129 -10.77 -6.74 12.66
N HIS A 130 -11.85 -6.43 11.93
CA HIS A 130 -12.14 -5.07 11.50
C HIS A 130 -12.62 -4.25 12.70
N THR A 131 -11.76 -3.37 13.24
CA THR A 131 -12.18 -2.44 14.31
C THR A 131 -12.69 -1.10 13.74
N THR A 132 -12.19 -0.65 12.59
CA THR A 132 -12.63 0.60 11.93
C THR A 132 -13.86 0.35 11.05
N THR A 133 -15.04 0.84 11.45
CA THR A 133 -16.34 0.64 10.76
C THR A 133 -16.75 1.78 9.82
N ALA A 134 -16.10 2.94 9.90
CA ALA A 134 -16.35 4.10 9.05
C ALA A 134 -15.05 4.84 8.75
N ALA A 135 -14.95 5.46 7.58
CA ALA A 135 -13.82 6.32 7.25
C ALA A 135 -13.76 7.51 8.23
N ARG A 136 -12.59 7.73 8.84
CA ARG A 136 -12.37 8.84 9.77
C ARG A 136 -11.20 9.68 9.30
N LEU A 137 -11.39 11.00 9.32
CA LEU A 137 -10.35 11.97 9.01
C LEU A 137 -9.64 12.38 10.30
N TYR A 138 -8.31 12.38 10.25
CA TYR A 138 -7.43 12.88 11.31
C TYR A 138 -6.47 13.91 10.73
N HIS A 139 -6.01 14.83 11.55
CA HIS A 139 -5.06 15.88 11.18
C HIS A 139 -3.70 15.59 11.80
N PHE A 140 -2.63 15.62 10.99
CA PHE A 140 -1.28 15.44 11.52
C PHE A 140 -0.80 16.68 12.28
N PRO A 141 -0.02 16.52 13.38
CA PRO A 141 0.55 17.65 14.12
C PRO A 141 1.41 18.59 13.26
N HIS A 142 2.06 18.03 12.24
CA HIS A 142 2.97 18.74 11.34
C HIS A 142 2.30 19.17 10.02
N GLY A 143 0.99 19.01 9.90
CA GLY A 143 0.20 19.37 8.72
C GLY A 143 -0.01 18.21 7.74
N GLY A 144 -1.12 18.25 7.01
CA GLY A 144 -1.62 17.11 6.23
C GLY A 144 -2.70 16.34 6.97
N ASP A 145 -3.48 15.57 6.23
CA ASP A 145 -4.61 14.83 6.75
C ASP A 145 -4.51 13.35 6.41
N VAL A 146 -5.11 12.51 7.23
CA VAL A 146 -5.20 11.08 6.97
C VAL A 146 -6.61 10.54 7.16
N ILE A 147 -7.03 9.77 6.18
CA ILE A 147 -8.28 9.03 6.19
C ILE A 147 -7.95 7.59 6.58
N ASP A 148 -8.41 7.17 7.76
CA ASP A 148 -8.40 5.76 8.14
C ASP A 148 -9.51 5.05 7.39
N SER A 149 -9.18 3.96 6.70
CA SER A 149 -10.14 3.17 5.95
C SER A 149 -10.31 1.78 6.59
N PRO A 150 -11.52 1.19 6.57
CA PRO A 150 -11.69 -0.20 6.94
C PRO A 150 -10.74 -1.08 6.13
N GLY A 151 -10.09 -2.05 6.77
CA GLY A 151 -9.23 -3.00 6.05
C GLY A 151 -10.01 -3.63 4.90
N VAL A 152 -9.47 -3.55 3.69
CA VAL A 152 -10.10 -4.14 2.51
C VAL A 152 -9.50 -5.55 2.35
N ARG A 153 -10.35 -6.59 2.43
CA ARG A 153 -9.91 -7.98 2.21
C ARG A 153 -9.65 -8.27 0.74
N GLU A 154 -10.44 -7.67 -0.15
CA GLU A 154 -10.29 -7.77 -1.60
C GLU A 154 -10.47 -6.38 -2.24
N PHE A 155 -9.40 -5.84 -2.83
CA PHE A 155 -9.49 -4.63 -3.63
C PHE A 155 -9.84 -4.99 -5.06
N GLY A 156 -11.13 -4.92 -5.40
CA GLY A 156 -11.67 -5.28 -6.70
C GLY A 156 -11.31 -4.33 -7.83
N LEU A 157 -10.68 -4.82 -8.89
CA LEU A 157 -10.43 -4.07 -10.14
C LEU A 157 -11.52 -4.32 -11.20
N TRP A 158 -12.68 -4.85 -10.82
CA TRP A 158 -13.74 -5.29 -11.76
C TRP A 158 -14.32 -4.18 -12.65
N HIS A 159 -14.04 -2.91 -12.32
CA HIS A 159 -14.49 -1.75 -13.04
C HIS A 159 -13.50 -1.28 -14.11
N LEU A 160 -12.35 -1.94 -14.21
CA LEU A 160 -11.30 -1.64 -15.19
C LEU A 160 -11.40 -2.60 -16.37
N GLU A 161 -11.33 -2.03 -17.56
CA GLU A 161 -11.11 -2.80 -18.79
C GLU A 161 -9.66 -3.33 -18.83
N PRO A 162 -9.38 -4.44 -19.52
CA PRO A 162 -8.04 -5.02 -19.60
C PRO A 162 -6.96 -4.03 -20.03
N GLU A 163 -7.27 -3.12 -20.95
CA GLU A 163 -6.34 -2.09 -21.43
C GLU A 163 -5.95 -1.10 -20.33
N GLN A 164 -6.88 -0.80 -19.40
CA GLN A 164 -6.59 0.04 -18.23
C GLN A 164 -5.72 -0.70 -17.23
N ILE A 165 -5.86 -2.02 -17.11
CA ILE A 165 -4.96 -2.84 -16.29
C ILE A 165 -3.54 -2.76 -16.85
N THR A 166 -3.36 -2.89 -18.16
CA THR A 166 -2.04 -2.77 -18.79
C THR A 166 -1.43 -1.38 -18.57
N GLN A 167 -2.23 -0.33 -18.64
CA GLN A 167 -1.78 1.03 -18.33
C GLN A 167 -1.49 1.25 -16.84
N GLY A 168 -1.99 0.38 -15.96
CA GLY A 168 -1.74 0.47 -14.52
C GLY A 168 -0.34 0.02 -14.08
N PHE A 169 0.44 -0.61 -14.97
CA PHE A 169 1.83 -0.98 -14.72
C PHE A 169 2.76 -0.01 -15.45
N VAL A 170 3.42 0.86 -14.69
CA VAL A 170 4.23 1.97 -15.20
C VAL A 170 5.40 1.50 -16.05
N GLU A 171 6.01 0.38 -15.68
CA GLU A 171 7.14 -0.23 -16.37
C GLU A 171 6.75 -0.82 -17.73
N PHE A 172 5.47 -1.11 -17.96
CA PHE A 172 5.01 -1.62 -19.25
C PHE A 172 4.88 -0.52 -20.30
N HIS A 173 4.73 0.75 -19.89
CA HIS A 173 4.50 1.86 -20.81
C HIS A 173 5.56 1.96 -21.90
N ASP A 174 6.82 1.70 -21.55
CA ASP A 174 7.96 1.72 -22.49
C ASP A 174 7.93 0.57 -23.51
N TYR A 175 7.19 -0.50 -23.24
CA TYR A 175 7.07 -1.68 -24.11
C TYR A 175 5.76 -1.69 -24.91
N LEU A 176 4.78 -0.85 -24.55
CA LEU A 176 3.51 -0.77 -25.24
C LEU A 176 3.69 -0.37 -26.71
N GLY A 177 3.08 -1.15 -27.61
CA GLY A 177 3.16 -0.94 -29.06
C GLY A 177 4.40 -1.56 -29.72
N LEU A 178 5.30 -2.19 -28.96
CA LEU A 178 6.45 -2.93 -29.51
C LEU A 178 6.15 -4.39 -29.87
N CYS A 179 4.98 -4.89 -29.45
CA CYS A 179 4.52 -6.23 -29.80
C CYS A 179 4.29 -6.40 -31.31
N LYS A 180 4.47 -7.63 -31.79
CA LYS A 180 4.22 -7.98 -33.20
C LYS A 180 2.77 -7.71 -33.63
N TYR A 181 1.81 -7.98 -32.73
CA TYR A 181 0.38 -7.81 -32.97
C TYR A 181 -0.15 -6.60 -32.21
N ARG A 182 -1.06 -5.84 -32.83
CA ARG A 182 -1.64 -4.61 -32.26
C ARG A 182 -2.58 -4.89 -31.09
N ASP A 183 -3.24 -6.05 -31.11
CA ASP A 183 -4.21 -6.56 -30.13
C ASP A 183 -3.63 -7.72 -29.30
N CYS A 184 -2.31 -7.66 -29.03
CA CYS A 184 -1.62 -8.63 -28.18
C CYS A 184 -2.28 -8.69 -26.80
N LYS A 185 -2.52 -9.90 -26.30
CA LYS A 185 -3.06 -10.19 -24.96
C LYS A 185 -1.96 -10.40 -23.92
N HIS A 186 -0.69 -10.36 -24.34
CA HIS A 186 0.49 -10.44 -23.47
C HIS A 186 0.54 -11.73 -22.61
N ASP A 187 0.01 -12.83 -23.14
CA ASP A 187 -0.02 -14.13 -22.46
C ASP A 187 0.63 -15.22 -23.33
N THR A 188 -0.11 -15.72 -24.33
CA THR A 188 0.35 -16.80 -25.21
C THR A 188 0.65 -16.35 -26.64
N ASP A 189 0.57 -15.04 -26.91
CA ASP A 189 0.74 -14.49 -28.25
C ASP A 189 2.22 -14.50 -28.69
N PRO A 190 2.54 -15.07 -29.87
CA PRO A 190 3.93 -15.17 -30.32
C PRO A 190 4.49 -13.81 -30.74
N GLY A 191 5.65 -13.44 -30.20
CA GLY A 191 6.29 -12.15 -30.49
C GLY A 191 5.75 -10.99 -29.64
N CYS A 192 5.32 -11.28 -28.40
CA CYS A 192 5.23 -10.28 -27.35
C CYS A 192 6.63 -9.74 -27.02
N ALA A 193 6.75 -8.41 -26.94
CA ALA A 193 7.99 -7.71 -26.62
C ALA A 193 8.23 -7.67 -25.11
#